data_AF-A0A0N0XJU4-F1
#
_entry.id   AF-A0A0N0XJU4-F1
#
_cell.length_a   1.000
_cell.length_b   1.000
_cell.length_c   1.000
_cell.angle_alpha   90.00
_cell.angle_beta   90.00
_cell.angle_gamma   90.00
#
_symmetry.space_group_name_H-M   'P 1'
#
loop_
_entity.id
_entity.type
_entity.pdbx_description
1 polymer ?
#
loop_
_entity_poly.entity_id
_entity_poly.type
_entity_poly.pdbx_seq_one_letter_code
_entity_poly.pdbx_strand_id
1 'polypeptide(L)'
;MPRTATQPDPHTMTRPIQALIHSAALQHNYQLTRQLAPASKTFAVVKANAYGHGLQRAAQALYNADGFGILEFDRAVALRDWGYAQPILLLEGVFSQAELIAAAQHDFSVAIHQPMHLQWLENAKLARPLNIFLKLNTGMNRLGFPAAQAREIAARLQRCANVASVTVMQHFATADEPEKGIAKQMASFNAATQGLDLPQSLANSAATFAWPETHRQWNRPGIVLYGSSPFAQRSAHDLGLRAAMTLQSELIAIQQLQPGDQVGYGATFTADRAMRIGVVACGYADGYPRVAPTGTPLVVDGVATRLVGRVSMDMLTVDLTAVPDAHIGSKVELWGQHQPIDAVATAAGTLGYELMCAVTTRVPFVDA
;
A
#
# COMPACT_ATOMS: atom_id res chain seq x y z
N MET A 1 -7.08 -18.98 -32.63
CA MET A 1 -6.40 -17.71 -32.94
C MET A 1 -6.72 -16.74 -31.82
N PRO A 2 -5.72 -16.23 -31.07
CA PRO A 2 -5.99 -15.36 -29.92
C PRO A 2 -6.40 -13.98 -30.42
N ARG A 3 -7.51 -13.45 -29.90
CA ARG A 3 -7.92 -12.06 -30.12
C ARG A 3 -6.87 -11.17 -29.48
N THR A 4 -6.14 -10.44 -30.32
CA THR A 4 -5.30 -9.31 -29.95
C THR A 4 -6.11 -8.34 -29.10
N ALA A 5 -5.56 -7.97 -27.93
CA ALA A 5 -6.07 -6.87 -27.13
C ALA A 5 -6.10 -5.61 -28.02
N THR A 6 -7.29 -5.13 -28.31
CA THR A 6 -7.51 -3.86 -29.02
C THR A 6 -6.95 -2.74 -28.16
N GLN A 7 -5.97 -2.00 -28.69
CA GLN A 7 -5.62 -0.68 -28.15
C GLN A 7 -6.90 0.16 -28.02
N PRO A 8 -7.10 0.89 -26.92
CA PRO A 8 -8.24 1.78 -26.80
C PRO A 8 -8.20 2.83 -27.92
N ASP A 9 -9.37 3.06 -28.53
CA ASP A 9 -9.59 4.06 -29.57
C ASP A 9 -9.15 5.44 -29.04
N PRO A 10 -8.23 6.15 -29.72
CA PRO A 10 -7.77 7.48 -29.30
C PRO A 10 -8.91 8.52 -29.15
N HIS A 11 -10.11 8.22 -29.64
CA HIS A 11 -11.31 9.06 -29.50
C HIS A 11 -12.13 8.84 -28.21
N THR A 12 -11.69 8.00 -27.25
CA THR A 12 -12.49 7.67 -26.04
C THR A 12 -11.95 8.18 -24.71
N MET A 13 -10.84 8.92 -24.67
CA MET A 13 -10.41 9.60 -23.43
C MET A 13 -11.16 10.92 -23.26
N THR A 14 -12.26 10.90 -22.51
CA THR A 14 -13.12 12.07 -22.30
C THR A 14 -12.55 13.08 -21.29
N ARG A 15 -11.63 12.65 -20.41
CA ARG A 15 -10.96 13.51 -19.42
C ARG A 15 -9.47 13.20 -19.38
N PRO A 16 -8.56 14.20 -19.46
CA PRO A 16 -7.12 13.95 -19.47
C PRO A 16 -6.62 13.72 -18.03
N ILE A 17 -6.94 12.55 -17.48
CA ILE A 17 -6.45 12.05 -16.20
C ILE A 17 -6.23 10.55 -16.31
N GLN A 18 -5.16 10.03 -15.73
CA GLN A 18 -4.89 8.60 -15.67
C GLN A 18 -3.93 8.26 -14.53
N ALA A 19 -4.05 7.04 -14.03
CA ALA A 19 -3.10 6.40 -13.12
C ALA A 19 -2.28 5.38 -13.90
N LEU A 20 -1.02 5.70 -14.16
CA LEU A 20 -0.07 4.80 -14.81
C LEU A 20 0.52 3.84 -13.77
N ILE A 21 0.46 2.54 -14.03
CA ILE A 21 0.98 1.49 -13.14
C ILE A 21 2.25 0.88 -13.73
N HIS A 22 3.37 1.07 -13.01
CA HIS A 22 4.70 0.66 -13.44
C HIS A 22 5.04 -0.73 -12.88
N SER A 23 4.76 -1.79 -13.65
CA SER A 23 5.00 -3.17 -13.22
C SER A 23 6.47 -3.46 -12.87
N ALA A 24 7.41 -2.87 -13.62
CA ALA A 24 8.84 -2.97 -13.37
C ALA A 24 9.26 -2.35 -12.03
N ALA A 25 8.56 -1.32 -11.55
CA ALA A 25 8.81 -0.73 -10.24
C ALA A 25 8.37 -1.67 -9.11
N LEU A 26 7.20 -2.30 -9.23
CA LEU A 26 6.74 -3.33 -8.27
C LEU A 26 7.76 -4.47 -8.16
N GLN A 27 8.24 -4.98 -9.29
CA GLN A 27 9.24 -6.04 -9.35
C GLN A 27 10.56 -5.64 -8.69
N HIS A 28 11.09 -4.46 -9.05
CA HIS A 28 12.31 -3.90 -8.48
C HIS A 28 12.20 -3.78 -6.95
N ASN A 29 11.11 -3.15 -6.47
CA ASN A 29 10.90 -2.92 -5.06
C ASN A 29 10.76 -4.23 -4.28
N TYR A 30 10.04 -5.22 -4.83
CA TYR A 30 9.94 -6.55 -4.22
C TYR A 30 11.29 -7.24 -4.13
N GLN A 31 12.09 -7.24 -5.21
CA GLN A 31 13.44 -7.80 -5.21
C GLN A 31 14.34 -7.12 -4.18
N LEU A 32 14.27 -5.80 -4.05
CA LEU A 32 15.00 -5.05 -3.04
C LEU A 32 14.65 -5.54 -1.62
N THR A 33 13.36 -5.73 -1.31
CA THR A 33 12.96 -6.25 0.01
C THR A 33 13.49 -7.66 0.30
N ARG A 34 13.60 -8.51 -0.74
CA ARG A 34 14.22 -9.84 -0.62
C ARG A 34 15.72 -9.76 -0.40
N GLN A 35 16.41 -8.83 -1.07
CA GLN A 35 17.85 -8.62 -0.92
C GLN A 35 18.20 -8.12 0.48
N LEU A 36 17.33 -7.32 1.11
CA LEU A 36 17.51 -6.88 2.50
C LEU A 36 17.40 -8.04 3.50
N ALA A 37 16.66 -9.09 3.17
CA ALA A 37 16.40 -10.23 4.05
C ALA A 37 16.56 -11.58 3.32
N PRO A 38 17.77 -11.92 2.85
CA PRO A 38 18.00 -13.04 1.93
C PRO A 38 17.74 -14.42 2.56
N ALA A 39 17.75 -14.50 3.90
CA ALA A 39 17.44 -15.72 4.65
C ALA A 39 15.93 -15.90 4.94
N SER A 40 15.11 -14.91 4.58
CA SER A 40 13.67 -14.89 4.83
C SER A 40 12.88 -15.11 3.55
N LYS A 41 11.68 -15.69 3.67
CA LYS A 41 10.67 -15.60 2.62
C LYS A 41 9.91 -14.29 2.74
N THR A 42 9.39 -13.77 1.63
CA THR A 42 8.72 -12.47 1.60
C THR A 42 7.31 -12.58 1.05
N PHE A 43 6.32 -12.22 1.86
CA PHE A 43 4.95 -12.00 1.38
C PHE A 43 4.86 -10.67 0.64
N ALA A 44 4.34 -10.69 -0.58
CA ALA A 44 3.86 -9.49 -1.25
C ALA A 44 2.49 -9.10 -0.67
N VAL A 45 2.41 -8.02 0.12
CA VAL A 45 1.12 -7.58 0.69
C VAL A 45 0.32 -6.79 -0.35
N VAL A 46 -0.81 -7.36 -0.77
CA VAL A 46 -1.64 -6.91 -1.91
C VAL A 46 -3.11 -6.62 -1.53
N LYS A 47 -3.38 -6.40 -0.24
CA LYS A 47 -4.70 -5.96 0.26
C LYS A 47 -5.12 -4.59 -0.32
N ALA A 48 -6.38 -4.23 -0.14
CA ALA A 48 -6.98 -2.98 -0.61
C ALA A 48 -6.73 -2.76 -2.11
N ASN A 49 -7.02 -3.79 -2.92
CA ASN A 49 -6.78 -3.80 -4.37
C ASN A 49 -5.31 -3.50 -4.73
N ALA A 50 -4.37 -4.15 -4.03
CA ALA A 50 -2.94 -3.86 -4.08
C ALA A 50 -2.63 -2.38 -3.84
N TYR A 51 -3.19 -1.84 -2.75
CA TYR A 51 -3.06 -0.43 -2.38
C TYR A 51 -3.40 0.53 -3.54
N GLY A 52 -4.53 0.26 -4.19
CA GLY A 52 -5.00 1.04 -5.35
C GLY A 52 -4.34 0.72 -6.69
N HIS A 53 -3.31 -0.13 -6.77
CA HIS A 53 -2.61 -0.42 -8.03
C HIS A 53 -3.32 -1.47 -8.91
N GLY A 54 -4.36 -2.12 -8.38
CA GLY A 54 -5.06 -3.21 -9.04
C GLY A 54 -4.45 -4.56 -8.67
N LEU A 55 -5.24 -5.42 -8.03
CA LEU A 55 -4.78 -6.73 -7.56
C LEU A 55 -4.23 -7.60 -8.69
N GLN A 56 -4.91 -7.65 -9.83
CA GLN A 56 -4.48 -8.47 -10.96
C GLN A 56 -3.13 -8.01 -11.51
N ARG A 57 -2.94 -6.70 -11.70
CA ARG A 57 -1.68 -6.09 -12.16
C ARG A 57 -0.55 -6.38 -11.18
N ALA A 58 -0.79 -6.17 -9.90
CA ALA A 58 0.21 -6.42 -8.87
C ALA A 58 0.59 -7.90 -8.79
N ALA A 59 -0.39 -8.81 -8.84
CA ALA A 59 -0.13 -10.25 -8.85
C ALA A 59 0.67 -10.69 -10.08
N GLN A 60 0.38 -10.13 -11.26
CA GLN A 60 1.13 -10.39 -12.49
C GLN A 60 2.56 -9.86 -12.39
N ALA A 61 2.74 -8.63 -11.89
CA ALA A 61 4.07 -8.05 -11.69
C ALA A 61 4.88 -8.88 -10.67
N LEU A 62 4.23 -9.35 -9.60
CA LEU A 62 4.83 -10.07 -8.48
C LEU A 62 4.64 -11.58 -8.58
N TYR A 63 4.58 -12.14 -9.80
CA TYR A 63 4.32 -13.57 -10.03
C TYR A 63 5.35 -14.50 -9.36
N ASN A 64 6.55 -14.00 -9.08
CA ASN A 64 7.62 -14.73 -8.42
C ASN A 64 7.70 -14.47 -6.90
N ALA A 65 6.64 -13.92 -6.30
CA ALA A 65 6.58 -13.71 -4.86
C ALA A 65 6.65 -15.04 -4.09
N ASP A 66 7.24 -15.05 -2.90
CA ASP A 66 7.28 -16.26 -2.07
C ASP A 66 5.89 -16.59 -1.48
N GLY A 67 5.00 -15.59 -1.48
CA GLY A 67 3.59 -15.69 -1.12
C GLY A 67 2.89 -14.33 -1.23
N PHE A 68 1.56 -14.30 -1.11
CA PHE A 68 0.75 -13.08 -1.05
C PHE A 68 0.12 -12.88 0.33
N GLY A 69 0.12 -11.64 0.83
CA GLY A 69 -0.61 -11.25 2.04
C GLY A 69 -1.83 -10.41 1.68
N ILE A 70 -3.03 -10.82 2.09
CA ILE A 70 -4.29 -10.17 1.71
C ILE A 70 -5.28 -10.19 2.88
N LEU A 71 -6.35 -9.39 2.81
CA LEU A 71 -7.44 -9.37 3.79
C LEU A 71 -8.74 -9.93 3.23
N GLU A 72 -9.04 -9.57 1.99
CA GLU A 72 -10.30 -9.80 1.33
C GLU A 72 -10.38 -11.24 0.82
N PHE A 73 -11.30 -12.04 1.39
CA PHE A 73 -11.41 -13.47 1.09
C PHE A 73 -11.75 -13.74 -0.39
N ASP A 74 -12.70 -12.99 -0.95
CA ASP A 74 -13.08 -13.06 -2.36
C ASP A 74 -11.89 -12.76 -3.29
N ARG A 75 -11.02 -11.85 -2.89
CA ARG A 75 -9.79 -11.51 -3.62
C ARG A 75 -8.71 -12.58 -3.49
N ALA A 76 -8.62 -13.23 -2.34
CA ALA A 76 -7.76 -14.41 -2.17
C ALA A 76 -8.21 -15.56 -3.08
N VAL A 77 -9.52 -15.79 -3.20
CA VAL A 77 -10.11 -16.77 -4.12
C VAL A 77 -9.80 -16.40 -5.56
N ALA A 78 -9.96 -15.12 -5.94
CA ALA A 78 -9.62 -14.66 -7.29
C ALA A 78 -8.15 -14.95 -7.66
N LEU A 79 -7.20 -14.80 -6.72
CA LEU A 79 -5.80 -15.19 -6.96
C LEU A 79 -5.67 -16.70 -7.25
N ARG A 80 -6.40 -17.57 -6.53
CA ARG A 80 -6.41 -19.01 -6.82
C ARG A 80 -7.02 -19.31 -8.19
N ASP A 81 -8.13 -18.67 -8.53
CA ASP A 81 -8.81 -18.85 -9.81
C ASP A 81 -7.94 -18.40 -10.99
N TRP A 82 -7.08 -17.38 -10.78
CA TRP A 82 -6.07 -16.96 -11.74
C TRP A 82 -4.83 -17.85 -11.81
N GLY A 83 -4.78 -18.92 -10.99
CA GLY A 83 -3.72 -19.93 -11.04
C GLY A 83 -2.52 -19.67 -10.14
N TYR A 84 -2.57 -18.68 -9.24
CA TYR A 84 -1.49 -18.46 -8.28
C TYR A 84 -1.49 -19.57 -7.21
N ALA A 85 -0.44 -20.40 -7.21
CA ALA A 85 -0.29 -21.54 -6.29
C ALA A 85 0.55 -21.22 -5.04
N GLN A 86 1.16 -20.03 -4.98
CA GLN A 86 1.98 -19.59 -3.85
C GLN A 86 1.14 -19.53 -2.55
N PRO A 87 1.77 -19.60 -1.36
CA PRO A 87 1.08 -19.35 -0.10
C PRO A 87 0.32 -18.02 -0.12
N ILE A 88 -0.97 -18.04 0.23
CA ILE A 88 -1.78 -16.84 0.42
C ILE A 88 -2.15 -16.77 1.89
N LEU A 89 -1.75 -15.68 2.56
CA LEU A 89 -2.01 -15.43 3.97
C LEU A 89 -3.14 -14.41 4.15
N LEU A 90 -4.22 -14.83 4.80
CA LEU A 90 -5.27 -13.95 5.30
C LEU A 90 -4.80 -13.26 6.60
N LEU A 91 -4.35 -12.01 6.51
CA LEU A 91 -3.62 -11.32 7.59
C LEU A 91 -4.48 -10.96 8.83
N GLU A 92 -5.80 -10.92 8.66
CA GLU A 92 -6.82 -10.74 9.70
C GLU A 92 -7.53 -12.05 10.07
N GLY A 93 -7.13 -13.16 9.46
CA GLY A 93 -7.81 -14.42 9.62
C GLY A 93 -9.09 -14.48 8.79
N VAL A 94 -10.10 -15.12 9.36
CA VAL A 94 -11.43 -15.29 8.76
C VAL A 94 -12.49 -14.69 9.69
N PHE A 95 -13.63 -14.32 9.14
CA PHE A 95 -14.72 -13.68 9.87
C PHE A 95 -15.86 -14.65 10.23
N SER A 96 -15.80 -15.89 9.75
CA SER A 96 -16.75 -16.95 10.11
C SER A 96 -16.11 -18.34 10.06
N GLN A 97 -16.77 -19.32 10.70
CA GLN A 97 -16.37 -20.73 10.57
C GLN A 97 -16.52 -21.24 9.12
N ALA A 98 -17.49 -20.72 8.36
CA ALA A 98 -17.67 -21.07 6.95
C ALA A 98 -16.47 -20.61 6.11
N GLU A 99 -15.98 -19.39 6.33
CA GLU A 99 -14.74 -18.90 5.71
C GLU A 99 -13.52 -19.72 6.13
N LEU A 100 -13.45 -20.21 7.37
CA LEU A 100 -12.36 -21.12 7.80
C LEU A 100 -12.36 -22.42 6.99
N ILE A 101 -13.53 -23.01 6.77
CA ILE A 101 -13.69 -24.23 5.97
C ILE A 101 -13.31 -23.95 4.51
N ALA A 102 -13.78 -22.83 3.95
CA ALA A 102 -13.44 -22.42 2.59
C ALA A 102 -11.93 -22.12 2.45
N ALA A 103 -11.29 -21.49 3.44
CA ALA A 103 -9.85 -21.27 3.47
C ALA A 103 -9.08 -22.59 3.34
N ALA A 104 -9.55 -23.66 3.97
CA ALA A 104 -8.94 -24.98 3.85
C ALA A 104 -9.14 -25.56 2.44
N GLN A 105 -10.31 -25.36 1.82
CA GLN A 105 -10.56 -25.82 0.45
C GLN A 105 -9.63 -25.16 -0.57
N HIS A 106 -9.35 -23.87 -0.39
CA HIS A 106 -8.49 -23.07 -1.27
C HIS A 106 -7.00 -23.06 -0.87
N ASP A 107 -6.60 -23.82 0.14
CA ASP A 107 -5.22 -23.89 0.63
C ASP A 107 -4.65 -22.51 1.03
N PHE A 108 -5.42 -21.76 1.83
CA PHE A 108 -4.98 -20.51 2.42
C PHE A 108 -4.28 -20.73 3.77
N SER A 109 -3.35 -19.84 4.08
CA SER A 109 -2.82 -19.67 5.43
C SER A 109 -3.67 -18.63 6.17
N VAL A 110 -3.93 -18.86 7.47
CA VAL A 110 -4.90 -18.06 8.23
C VAL A 110 -4.25 -17.51 9.49
N ALA A 111 -4.38 -16.20 9.71
CA ALA A 111 -4.01 -15.60 10.98
C ALA A 111 -5.05 -15.94 12.08
N ILE A 112 -4.60 -16.45 13.22
CA ILE A 112 -5.44 -16.75 14.37
C ILE A 112 -5.05 -15.80 15.49
N HIS A 113 -6.00 -14.99 15.95
CA HIS A 113 -5.70 -13.82 16.79
C HIS A 113 -6.69 -13.58 17.94
N GLN A 114 -7.71 -14.44 18.07
CA GLN A 114 -8.71 -14.36 19.13
C GLN A 114 -9.30 -15.74 19.48
N PRO A 115 -9.89 -15.93 20.68
CA PRO A 115 -10.42 -17.22 21.14
C PRO A 115 -11.45 -17.85 20.19
N MET A 116 -12.32 -17.04 19.58
CA MET A 116 -13.34 -17.53 18.65
C MET A 116 -12.74 -18.27 17.45
N HIS A 117 -11.60 -17.79 16.93
CA HIS A 117 -10.91 -18.44 15.81
C HIS A 117 -10.38 -19.82 16.21
N LEU A 118 -9.87 -19.97 17.44
CA LEU A 118 -9.44 -21.28 17.96
C LEU A 118 -10.63 -22.23 18.09
N GLN A 119 -11.76 -21.73 18.61
CA GLN A 119 -12.96 -22.53 18.75
C GLN A 119 -13.47 -23.03 17.38
N TRP A 120 -13.49 -22.17 16.36
CA TRP A 120 -13.85 -22.59 15.01
C TRP A 120 -12.91 -23.65 14.46
N LEU A 121 -11.61 -23.48 14.67
CA LEU A 121 -10.57 -24.39 14.20
C LEU A 121 -10.61 -25.75 14.91
N GLU A 122 -10.82 -25.78 16.22
CA GLU A 122 -10.90 -27.02 17.00
C GLU A 122 -12.17 -27.83 16.70
N ASN A 123 -13.27 -27.15 16.36
CA ASN A 123 -14.57 -27.79 16.10
C ASN A 123 -14.87 -28.05 14.61
N ALA A 124 -14.06 -27.52 13.69
CA ALA A 124 -14.29 -27.70 12.26
C ALA A 124 -13.96 -29.13 11.79
N LYS A 125 -14.58 -29.55 10.70
CA LYS A 125 -14.13 -30.67 9.87
C LYS A 125 -13.56 -30.08 8.59
N LEU A 126 -12.24 -30.00 8.49
CA LEU A 126 -11.58 -29.42 7.33
C LEU A 126 -11.23 -30.50 6.30
N ALA A 127 -11.31 -30.15 5.02
CA ALA A 127 -10.87 -31.03 3.93
C ALA A 127 -9.35 -31.28 3.95
N ARG A 128 -8.60 -30.33 4.52
CA ARG A 128 -7.16 -30.41 4.76
C ARG A 128 -6.79 -29.51 5.96
N PRO A 129 -5.70 -29.82 6.70
CA PRO A 129 -5.24 -28.96 7.77
C PRO A 129 -4.68 -27.63 7.24
N LEU A 130 -4.80 -26.56 8.03
CA LEU A 130 -4.42 -25.20 7.66
C LEU A 130 -3.02 -24.84 8.17
N ASN A 131 -2.31 -23.99 7.42
CA ASN A 131 -1.12 -23.29 7.92
C ASN A 131 -1.54 -22.07 8.74
N ILE A 132 -1.17 -22.02 10.01
CA ILE A 132 -1.67 -21.03 10.96
C ILE A 132 -0.59 -19.99 11.29
N PHE A 133 -0.96 -18.71 11.22
CA PHE A 133 -0.16 -17.61 11.74
C PHE A 133 -0.73 -17.16 13.09
N LEU A 134 -0.16 -17.64 14.19
CA LEU A 134 -0.55 -17.25 15.55
C LEU A 134 -0.14 -15.79 15.79
N LYS A 135 -1.12 -14.89 15.83
CA LYS A 135 -0.87 -13.46 15.99
C LYS A 135 -0.83 -13.08 17.47
N LEU A 136 0.27 -12.48 17.89
CA LEU A 136 0.46 -11.94 19.24
C LEU A 136 0.31 -10.43 19.24
N ASN A 137 -0.40 -9.90 20.23
CA ASN A 137 -0.39 -8.49 20.57
C ASN A 137 0.75 -8.21 21.54
N THR A 138 1.78 -7.53 21.03
CA THR A 138 2.99 -7.14 21.79
C THR A 138 3.06 -5.64 22.09
N GLY A 139 2.00 -4.89 21.77
CA GLY A 139 1.92 -3.45 22.09
C GLY A 139 1.16 -2.60 21.07
N MET A 140 0.87 -3.11 19.87
CA MET A 140 0.06 -2.37 18.90
C MET A 140 -1.40 -2.23 19.35
N ASN A 141 -1.90 -3.16 20.18
CA ASN A 141 -3.25 -3.13 20.76
C ASN A 141 -4.37 -3.02 19.71
N ARG A 142 -4.21 -3.75 18.59
CA ARG A 142 -5.23 -3.85 17.52
C ARG A 142 -5.79 -5.26 17.37
N LEU A 143 -4.94 -6.24 17.09
CA LEU A 143 -5.29 -7.66 16.98
C LEU A 143 -4.19 -8.53 17.58
N GLY A 144 -4.55 -9.73 18.02
CA GLY A 144 -3.63 -10.75 18.53
C GLY A 144 -3.93 -11.12 19.97
N PHE A 145 -3.57 -12.35 20.33
CA PHE A 145 -3.63 -12.80 21.71
C PHE A 145 -2.66 -12.00 22.57
N PRO A 146 -2.95 -11.78 23.86
CA PRO A 146 -1.96 -11.29 24.81
C PRO A 146 -0.67 -12.11 24.71
N ALA A 147 0.48 -11.46 24.59
CA ALA A 147 1.77 -12.14 24.39
C ALA A 147 2.03 -13.22 25.47
N ALA A 148 1.60 -13.00 26.72
CA ALA A 148 1.72 -13.97 27.81
C ALA A 148 1.05 -15.33 27.54
N GLN A 149 0.04 -15.39 26.66
CA GLN A 149 -0.68 -16.60 26.29
C GLN A 149 -0.02 -17.38 25.14
N ALA A 150 1.07 -16.86 24.55
CA ALA A 150 1.66 -17.42 23.33
C ALA A 150 1.94 -18.93 23.41
N ARG A 151 2.56 -19.39 24.50
CA ARG A 151 2.92 -20.80 24.69
C ARG A 151 1.70 -21.71 24.83
N GLU A 152 0.69 -21.27 25.58
CA GLU A 152 -0.56 -22.02 25.75
C GLU A 152 -1.28 -22.19 24.41
N ILE A 153 -1.45 -21.09 23.68
CA ILE A 153 -2.16 -21.10 22.39
C ILE A 153 -1.37 -21.89 21.34
N ALA A 154 -0.04 -21.74 21.29
CA ALA A 154 0.81 -22.54 20.40
C ALA A 154 0.66 -24.04 20.68
N ALA A 155 0.67 -24.46 21.95
CA ALA A 155 0.50 -25.86 22.33
C ALA A 155 -0.90 -26.42 21.99
N ARG A 156 -1.95 -25.58 22.00
CA ARG A 156 -3.28 -25.97 21.51
C ARG A 156 -3.29 -26.15 20.00
N LEU A 157 -2.74 -25.18 19.27
CA LEU A 157 -2.65 -25.24 17.80
C LEU A 157 -1.85 -26.46 17.33
N GLN A 158 -0.70 -26.75 17.95
CA GLN A 158 0.15 -27.90 17.58
C GLN A 158 -0.51 -29.27 17.84
N ARG A 159 -1.50 -29.34 18.73
CA ARG A 159 -2.28 -30.57 19.01
C ARG A 159 -3.56 -30.68 18.18
N CYS A 160 -3.93 -29.62 17.46
CA CYS A 160 -5.17 -29.58 16.69
C CYS A 160 -4.97 -30.29 15.34
N ALA A 161 -5.76 -31.33 15.07
CA ALA A 161 -5.68 -32.09 13.81
C ALA A 161 -5.98 -31.24 12.56
N ASN A 162 -6.63 -30.10 12.73
CA ASN A 162 -6.93 -29.13 11.67
C ASN A 162 -5.76 -28.17 11.38
N VAL A 163 -4.60 -28.32 12.04
CA VAL A 163 -3.44 -27.45 11.90
C VAL A 163 -2.26 -28.22 11.32
N ALA A 164 -1.76 -27.74 10.18
CA ALA A 164 -0.62 -28.33 9.48
C ALA A 164 0.71 -27.77 10.02
N SER A 165 0.74 -26.47 10.29
CA SER A 165 1.93 -25.77 10.80
C SER A 165 1.53 -24.52 11.57
N VAL A 166 2.42 -24.04 12.43
CA VAL A 166 2.25 -22.80 13.20
C VAL A 166 3.44 -21.89 12.95
N THR A 167 3.17 -20.65 12.56
CA THR A 167 4.13 -19.53 12.51
C THR A 167 3.69 -18.47 13.51
N VAL A 168 4.58 -17.99 14.38
CA VAL A 168 4.25 -16.93 15.34
C VAL A 168 4.44 -15.56 14.67
N MET A 169 3.43 -14.71 14.76
CA MET A 169 3.38 -13.43 14.05
C MET A 169 3.11 -12.28 15.01
N GLN A 170 3.76 -11.13 14.78
CA GLN A 170 3.36 -9.85 15.37
C GLN A 170 3.37 -8.75 14.31
N HIS A 171 2.99 -7.52 14.67
CA HIS A 171 3.16 -6.35 13.81
C HIS A 171 3.67 -5.17 14.63
N PHE A 172 4.66 -4.43 14.11
CA PHE A 172 5.20 -3.25 14.77
C PHE A 172 4.29 -2.04 14.60
N ALA A 173 4.20 -1.24 15.66
CA ALA A 173 3.46 0.01 15.70
C ALA A 173 4.33 1.23 15.34
N THR A 174 5.63 1.17 15.63
CA THR A 174 6.55 2.34 15.60
C THR A 174 7.89 2.00 14.96
N ALA A 175 7.94 1.00 14.07
CA ALA A 175 9.20 0.61 13.41
C ALA A 175 9.75 1.68 12.47
N ASP A 176 8.90 2.64 12.09
CA ASP A 176 9.17 3.82 11.28
C ASP A 176 9.69 5.03 12.06
N GLU A 177 9.65 4.98 13.40
CA GLU A 177 10.06 6.06 14.29
C GLU A 177 11.31 5.65 15.08
N PRO A 178 12.55 5.98 14.64
CA PRO A 178 13.78 5.50 15.28
C PRO A 178 13.86 5.82 16.78
N GLU A 179 13.33 6.96 17.21
CA GLU A 179 13.33 7.40 18.61
C GLU A 179 12.45 6.53 19.52
N LYS A 180 11.30 6.07 19.01
CA LYS A 180 10.42 5.13 19.73
C LYS A 180 10.89 3.68 19.55
N GLY A 181 11.37 3.37 18.36
CA GLY A 181 11.95 2.09 17.97
C GLY A 181 11.00 0.89 18.14
N ILE A 182 11.60 -0.29 18.24
CA ILE A 182 10.87 -1.58 18.34
C ILE A 182 11.14 -2.33 19.64
N ALA A 183 12.01 -1.80 20.51
CA ALA A 183 12.60 -2.54 21.63
C ALA A 183 11.54 -3.14 22.57
N LYS A 184 10.50 -2.39 22.92
CA LYS A 184 9.42 -2.87 23.81
C LYS A 184 8.65 -4.05 23.21
N GLN A 185 8.26 -3.94 21.93
CA GLN A 185 7.54 -5.02 21.24
C GLN A 185 8.45 -6.25 21.06
N MET A 186 9.73 -6.05 20.74
CA MET A 186 10.70 -7.14 20.63
C MET A 186 10.93 -7.86 21.96
N ALA A 187 11.10 -7.13 23.06
CA ALA A 187 11.25 -7.73 24.38
C ALA A 187 10.01 -8.55 24.77
N SER A 188 8.81 -8.00 24.54
CA SER A 188 7.55 -8.71 24.79
C SER A 188 7.42 -9.97 23.92
N PHE A 189 7.77 -9.88 22.64
CA PHE A 189 7.73 -11.02 21.72
C PHE A 189 8.70 -12.12 22.13
N ASN A 190 9.98 -11.78 22.33
CA ASN A 190 11.03 -12.73 22.67
C ASN A 190 10.73 -13.47 23.99
N ALA A 191 10.25 -12.75 25.01
CA ALA A 191 9.85 -13.36 26.28
C ALA A 191 8.66 -14.32 26.11
N ALA A 192 7.67 -13.92 25.31
CA ALA A 192 6.49 -14.74 25.03
C ALA A 192 6.81 -16.02 24.24
N THR A 193 7.78 -15.96 23.33
CA THR A 193 8.15 -17.08 22.46
C THR A 193 9.35 -17.88 22.95
N GLN A 194 9.88 -17.60 24.14
CA GLN A 194 11.00 -18.34 24.69
C GLN A 194 10.66 -19.84 24.81
N GLY A 195 11.51 -20.68 24.20
CA GLY A 195 11.31 -22.14 24.16
C GLY A 195 10.30 -22.63 23.11
N LEU A 196 9.70 -21.73 22.31
CA LEU A 196 8.92 -22.11 21.13
C LEU A 196 9.84 -22.20 19.91
N ASP A 197 10.13 -23.42 19.47
CA ASP A 197 10.83 -23.66 18.20
C ASP A 197 9.84 -23.61 17.03
N LEU A 198 9.36 -22.41 16.73
CA LEU A 198 8.40 -22.14 15.67
C LEU A 198 8.92 -21.04 14.73
N PRO A 199 8.62 -21.11 13.42
CA PRO A 199 8.87 -20.01 12.51
C PRO A 199 8.22 -18.70 12.99
N GLN A 200 8.83 -17.57 12.65
CA GLN A 200 8.41 -16.25 13.09
C GLN A 200 8.23 -15.28 11.91
N SER A 201 7.24 -14.40 12.02
CA SER A 201 6.98 -13.35 11.04
C SER A 201 6.73 -12.01 11.74
N LEU A 202 7.72 -11.11 11.71
CA LEU A 202 7.67 -9.86 12.49
C LEU A 202 7.67 -8.63 11.58
N ALA A 203 8.58 -8.61 10.60
CA ALA A 203 8.88 -7.42 9.83
C ALA A 203 7.74 -6.99 8.89
N ASN A 204 7.26 -5.76 9.09
CA ASN A 204 6.52 -4.99 8.09
C ASN A 204 7.49 -4.19 7.20
N SER A 205 7.00 -3.29 6.36
CA SER A 205 7.84 -2.45 5.49
C SER A 205 8.96 -1.72 6.24
N ALA A 206 8.62 -0.96 7.29
CA ALA A 206 9.60 -0.21 8.07
C ALA A 206 10.63 -1.13 8.73
N ALA A 207 10.17 -2.22 9.34
CA ALA A 207 11.05 -3.19 10.00
C ALA A 207 11.97 -3.93 9.05
N THR A 208 11.52 -4.21 7.83
CA THR A 208 12.36 -4.82 6.80
C THR A 208 13.56 -3.94 6.46
N PHE A 209 13.37 -2.62 6.41
CA PHE A 209 14.42 -1.66 6.05
C PHE A 209 15.31 -1.20 7.21
N ALA A 210 14.77 -1.11 8.43
CA ALA A 210 15.46 -0.49 9.56
C ALA A 210 15.98 -1.49 10.60
N TRP A 211 15.44 -2.71 10.67
CA TRP A 211 15.65 -3.60 11.82
C TRP A 211 15.92 -5.06 11.38
N PRO A 212 17.15 -5.39 10.92
CA PRO A 212 17.49 -6.72 10.40
C PRO A 212 17.20 -7.90 11.35
N GLU A 213 17.27 -7.68 12.65
CA GLU A 213 16.95 -8.66 13.69
C GLU A 213 15.47 -9.11 13.69
N THR A 214 14.62 -8.42 12.93
CA THR A 214 13.18 -8.70 12.80
C THR A 214 12.81 -9.55 11.59
N HIS A 215 13.76 -9.80 10.68
CA HIS A 215 13.46 -10.47 9.40
C HIS A 215 12.96 -11.91 9.58
N ARG A 216 13.66 -12.70 10.41
CA ARG A 216 13.22 -14.06 10.80
C ARG A 216 12.83 -14.90 9.57
N GLN A 217 11.75 -15.70 9.63
CA GLN A 217 11.39 -16.63 8.55
C GLN A 217 10.52 -15.98 7.46
N TRP A 218 9.65 -15.03 7.82
CA TRP A 218 8.71 -14.40 6.89
C TRP A 218 8.61 -12.89 7.08
N ASN A 219 8.90 -12.12 6.03
CA ASN A 219 8.68 -10.67 5.95
C ASN A 219 7.36 -10.34 5.26
N ARG A 220 6.78 -9.18 5.58
CA ARG A 220 5.48 -8.73 5.05
C ARG A 220 5.52 -7.26 4.58
N PRO A 221 6.36 -6.92 3.60
CA PRO A 221 6.37 -5.58 3.00
C PRO A 221 5.04 -5.25 2.31
N GLY A 222 4.54 -4.05 2.59
CA GLY A 222 3.39 -3.41 1.95
C GLY A 222 3.83 -2.19 1.15
N ILE A 223 3.78 -0.97 1.73
CA ILE A 223 4.05 0.30 1.01
C ILE A 223 5.30 0.31 0.14
N VAL A 224 6.38 -0.27 0.65
CA VAL A 224 7.67 -0.25 -0.04
C VAL A 224 7.58 -0.94 -1.39
N LEU A 225 6.72 -1.95 -1.54
CA LEU A 225 6.49 -2.60 -2.83
C LEU A 225 5.94 -1.62 -3.87
N TYR A 226 5.18 -0.62 -3.43
CA TYR A 226 4.52 0.38 -4.26
C TYR A 226 5.32 1.68 -4.41
N GLY A 227 6.54 1.73 -3.87
CA GLY A 227 7.45 2.85 -4.10
C GLY A 227 7.26 4.05 -3.18
N SER A 228 6.62 3.87 -2.02
CA SER A 228 6.49 4.93 -1.01
C SER A 228 7.23 4.53 0.27
N SER A 229 7.83 5.54 0.90
CA SER A 229 8.63 5.37 2.09
C SER A 229 7.73 5.07 3.31
N PRO A 230 8.11 4.11 4.16
CA PRO A 230 7.46 3.96 5.44
C PRO A 230 8.00 4.95 6.49
N PHE A 231 8.97 5.81 6.18
CA PHE A 231 9.62 6.71 7.14
C PHE A 231 9.34 8.18 6.83
N ALA A 232 9.17 9.01 7.86
CA ALA A 232 9.05 10.46 7.70
C ALA A 232 10.39 11.14 7.30
N GLN A 233 11.51 10.59 7.76
CA GLN A 233 12.85 11.21 7.65
C GLN A 233 13.68 10.69 6.47
N ARG A 234 13.21 9.67 5.75
CA ARG A 234 13.93 9.05 4.61
C ARG A 234 12.99 8.98 3.43
N SER A 235 13.39 9.54 2.30
CA SER A 235 12.56 9.51 1.09
C SER A 235 12.55 8.11 0.46
N ALA A 236 11.56 7.84 -0.39
CA ALA A 236 11.54 6.61 -1.18
C ALA A 236 12.82 6.45 -2.04
N HIS A 237 13.36 7.56 -2.55
CA HIS A 237 14.61 7.59 -3.29
C HIS A 237 15.81 7.15 -2.43
N ASP A 238 15.91 7.63 -1.18
CA ASP A 238 16.99 7.24 -0.25
C ASP A 238 16.95 5.74 0.10
N LEU A 239 15.77 5.14 -0.02
CA LEU A 239 15.56 3.70 0.16
C LEU A 239 15.82 2.91 -1.13
N GLY A 240 16.11 3.55 -2.26
CA GLY A 240 16.25 2.89 -3.56
C GLY A 240 14.92 2.38 -4.14
N LEU A 241 13.79 2.91 -3.67
CA LEU A 241 12.46 2.55 -4.13
C LEU A 241 12.08 3.31 -5.41
N ARG A 242 11.26 2.68 -6.24
CA ARG A 242 10.71 3.27 -7.47
C ARG A 242 9.19 3.40 -7.34
N ALA A 243 8.64 4.56 -7.68
CA ALA A 243 7.19 4.79 -7.67
C ALA A 243 6.48 3.81 -8.61
N ALA A 244 5.52 3.04 -8.08
CA ALA A 244 4.75 2.07 -8.86
C ALA A 244 3.47 2.66 -9.48
N MET A 245 3.05 3.84 -9.04
CA MET A 245 1.93 4.59 -9.60
C MET A 245 2.37 6.02 -9.93
N THR A 246 2.06 6.47 -11.15
CA THR A 246 2.06 7.88 -11.52
C THR A 246 0.62 8.33 -11.73
N LEU A 247 0.11 9.22 -10.89
CA LEU A 247 -1.15 9.92 -11.16
C LEU A 247 -0.81 11.17 -11.97
N GLN A 248 -1.29 11.22 -13.21
CA GLN A 248 -1.04 12.34 -14.11
C GLN A 248 -2.32 12.87 -14.74
N SER A 249 -2.29 14.14 -15.10
CA SER A 249 -3.36 14.87 -15.78
C SER A 249 -2.75 15.89 -16.75
N GLU A 250 -3.54 16.85 -17.22
CA GLU A 250 -3.13 17.92 -18.11
C GLU A 250 -3.73 19.26 -17.70
N LEU A 251 -3.09 20.35 -18.13
CA LEU A 251 -3.67 21.68 -18.06
C LEU A 251 -4.85 21.81 -19.02
N ILE A 252 -6.02 22.18 -18.52
CA ILE A 252 -7.24 22.41 -19.33
C ILE A 252 -7.57 23.89 -19.50
N ALA A 253 -6.98 24.76 -18.68
CA ALA A 253 -7.07 26.20 -18.84
C ALA A 253 -5.86 26.89 -18.22
N ILE A 254 -5.59 28.11 -18.66
CA ILE A 254 -4.55 28.98 -18.12
C ILE A 254 -5.18 30.35 -17.87
N GLN A 255 -4.91 30.92 -16.70
CA GLN A 255 -5.40 32.24 -16.29
C GLN A 255 -4.24 33.16 -15.95
N GLN A 256 -4.43 34.46 -16.16
CA GLN A 256 -3.52 35.52 -15.73
C GLN A 256 -4.13 36.21 -14.52
N LEU A 257 -3.38 36.27 -13.43
CA LEU A 257 -3.78 36.97 -12.21
C LEU A 257 -3.01 38.28 -12.08
N GLN A 258 -3.69 39.31 -11.59
CA GLN A 258 -3.11 40.56 -11.12
C GLN A 258 -2.94 40.52 -9.59
N PRO A 259 -2.09 41.40 -9.01
CA PRO A 259 -2.02 41.55 -7.56
C PRO A 259 -3.40 41.82 -6.96
N GLY A 260 -3.79 41.07 -5.93
CA GLY A 260 -5.10 41.15 -5.28
C GLY A 260 -6.15 40.17 -5.81
N ASP A 261 -5.94 39.55 -6.98
CA ASP A 261 -6.84 38.51 -7.48
C ASP A 261 -6.83 37.27 -6.57
N GLN A 262 -7.99 36.63 -6.42
CA GLN A 262 -8.17 35.49 -5.51
C GLN A 262 -8.51 34.22 -6.27
N VAL A 263 -8.09 33.07 -5.74
CA VAL A 263 -8.25 31.77 -6.41
C VAL A 263 -9.11 30.79 -5.60
N GLY A 264 -10.12 30.26 -6.27
CA GLY A 264 -10.91 29.11 -5.82
C GLY A 264 -11.85 29.37 -4.64
N TYR A 265 -12.42 28.29 -4.12
CA TYR A 265 -13.41 28.36 -3.03
C TYR A 265 -12.83 28.95 -1.74
N GLY A 266 -13.56 29.91 -1.17
CA GLY A 266 -13.16 30.58 0.07
C GLY A 266 -11.93 31.47 -0.07
N ALA A 267 -11.48 31.76 -1.30
CA ALA A 267 -10.41 32.72 -1.60
C ALA A 267 -9.14 32.53 -0.74
N THR A 268 -8.74 31.28 -0.49
CA THR A 268 -7.63 30.96 0.42
C THR A 268 -6.25 31.30 -0.15
N PHE A 269 -6.20 31.73 -1.40
CA PHE A 269 -5.00 32.26 -2.04
C PHE A 269 -5.35 33.60 -2.68
N THR A 270 -4.51 34.60 -2.43
CA THR A 270 -4.55 35.93 -3.06
C THR A 270 -3.21 36.16 -3.71
N ALA A 271 -3.19 36.52 -4.99
CA ALA A 271 -1.97 36.79 -5.73
C ALA A 271 -1.29 38.05 -5.17
N ASP A 272 -0.01 37.94 -4.85
CA ASP A 272 0.83 39.05 -4.37
C ASP A 272 1.52 39.81 -5.51
N ARG A 273 1.55 39.21 -6.71
CA ARG A 273 2.11 39.75 -7.94
C ARG A 273 1.32 39.29 -9.15
N ALA A 274 1.59 39.91 -10.30
CA ALA A 274 1.12 39.37 -11.56
C ALA A 274 1.69 37.97 -11.77
N MET A 275 0.84 36.97 -11.99
CA MET A 275 1.26 35.58 -12.14
C MET A 275 0.34 34.78 -13.05
N ARG A 276 0.90 33.74 -13.68
CA ARG A 276 0.13 32.80 -14.49
C ARG A 276 -0.21 31.57 -13.66
N ILE A 277 -1.46 31.11 -13.73
CA ILE A 277 -1.90 29.86 -13.11
C ILE A 277 -2.47 28.90 -14.14
N GLY A 278 -2.34 27.61 -13.88
CA GLY A 278 -2.93 26.53 -14.66
C GLY A 278 -4.10 25.91 -13.92
N VAL A 279 -5.13 25.49 -14.66
CA VAL A 279 -6.23 24.67 -14.14
C VAL A 279 -6.03 23.24 -14.64
N VAL A 280 -6.01 22.28 -13.73
CA VAL A 280 -5.73 20.86 -14.01
C VAL A 280 -7.02 20.05 -13.94
N ALA A 281 -7.15 19.05 -14.82
CA ALA A 281 -8.28 18.13 -14.84
C ALA A 281 -8.24 17.04 -13.74
N CYS A 282 -8.00 17.42 -12.50
CA CYS A 282 -7.97 16.53 -11.34
C CYS A 282 -8.58 17.21 -10.10
N GLY A 283 -9.40 16.50 -9.34
CA GLY A 283 -9.94 16.97 -8.07
C GLY A 283 -10.22 15.85 -7.09
N TYR A 284 -10.94 16.16 -6.00
CA TYR A 284 -11.17 15.17 -4.95
C TYR A 284 -12.11 14.03 -5.35
N ALA A 285 -12.92 14.19 -6.39
CA ALA A 285 -13.72 13.08 -6.94
C ALA A 285 -12.87 12.05 -7.70
N ASP A 286 -11.64 12.43 -8.10
CA ASP A 286 -10.66 11.53 -8.70
C ASP A 286 -9.79 10.84 -7.64
N GLY A 287 -9.89 11.26 -6.38
CA GLY A 287 -9.12 10.74 -5.24
C GLY A 287 -8.03 11.68 -4.73
N TYR A 288 -7.85 12.86 -5.33
CA TYR A 288 -6.87 13.83 -4.85
C TYR A 288 -7.31 14.45 -3.51
N PRO A 289 -6.44 14.62 -2.51
CA PRO A 289 -6.86 15.06 -1.19
C PRO A 289 -7.40 16.48 -1.21
N ARG A 290 -8.69 16.66 -0.88
CA ARG A 290 -9.33 18.00 -0.79
C ARG A 290 -8.60 18.92 0.20
N VAL A 291 -8.01 18.34 1.23
CA VAL A 291 -7.31 19.06 2.32
C VAL A 291 -5.91 19.52 1.92
N ALA A 292 -5.40 19.16 0.74
CA ALA A 292 -4.11 19.62 0.25
C ALA A 292 -4.07 21.16 0.21
N PRO A 293 -3.16 21.80 0.97
CA PRO A 293 -3.08 23.25 1.03
C PRO A 293 -2.37 23.85 -0.20
N THR A 294 -2.50 25.17 -0.37
CA THR A 294 -1.57 25.96 -1.19
C THR A 294 -0.13 25.60 -0.82
N GLY A 295 0.74 25.40 -1.81
CA GLY A 295 2.12 24.98 -1.58
C GLY A 295 2.36 23.48 -1.70
N THR A 296 1.31 22.65 -1.76
CA THR A 296 1.46 21.21 -2.03
C THR A 296 2.21 21.00 -3.36
N PRO A 297 3.29 20.18 -3.37
CA PRO A 297 4.16 20.06 -4.53
C PRO A 297 3.55 19.19 -5.64
N LEU A 298 3.87 19.52 -6.88
CA LEU A 298 3.54 18.77 -8.10
C LEU A 298 4.49 19.15 -9.24
N VAL A 299 4.41 18.46 -10.37
CA VAL A 299 5.26 18.74 -11.54
C VAL A 299 4.42 19.08 -12.77
N VAL A 300 4.81 20.11 -13.52
CA VAL A 300 4.23 20.47 -14.84
C VAL A 300 5.33 20.44 -15.89
N ASP A 301 5.16 19.65 -16.95
CA ASP A 301 6.16 19.42 -18.02
C ASP A 301 7.58 19.16 -17.49
N GLY A 302 7.69 18.36 -16.42
CA GLY A 302 8.96 18.01 -15.79
C GLY A 302 9.54 19.06 -14.83
N VAL A 303 8.89 20.23 -14.70
CA VAL A 303 9.31 21.30 -13.79
C VAL A 303 8.48 21.28 -12.51
N ALA A 304 9.16 21.22 -11.36
CA ALA A 304 8.51 21.27 -10.05
C ALA A 304 7.83 22.62 -9.81
N THR A 305 6.60 22.56 -9.29
CA THR A 305 5.79 23.71 -8.90
C THR A 305 4.85 23.33 -7.73
N ARG A 306 3.77 24.09 -7.52
CA ARG A 306 2.88 23.95 -6.37
C ARG A 306 1.41 24.24 -6.69
N LEU A 307 0.53 23.72 -5.85
CA LEU A 307 -0.88 24.13 -5.78
C LEU A 307 -1.02 25.58 -5.33
N VAL A 308 -2.04 26.26 -5.85
CA VAL A 308 -2.52 27.58 -5.40
C VAL A 308 -4.03 27.53 -5.21
N GLY A 309 -4.51 27.85 -4.01
CA GLY A 309 -5.95 27.80 -3.69
C GLY A 309 -6.44 26.39 -3.33
N ARG A 310 -7.75 26.26 -3.09
CA ARG A 310 -8.36 24.97 -2.67
C ARG A 310 -8.56 24.02 -3.85
N VAL A 311 -8.32 22.73 -3.61
CA VAL A 311 -8.76 21.64 -4.48
C VAL A 311 -10.29 21.58 -4.52
N SER A 312 -10.86 21.53 -5.72
CA SER A 312 -12.30 21.36 -5.96
C SER A 312 -12.65 19.91 -6.34
N MET A 313 -13.93 19.66 -6.66
CA MET A 313 -14.40 18.30 -6.99
C MET A 313 -13.66 17.71 -8.17
N ASP A 314 -13.47 18.51 -9.21
CA ASP A 314 -12.94 18.06 -10.49
C ASP A 314 -11.64 18.76 -10.87
N MET A 315 -11.31 19.90 -10.25
CA MET A 315 -10.22 20.75 -10.68
C MET A 315 -9.33 21.19 -9.52
N LEU A 316 -8.06 21.39 -9.82
CA LEU A 316 -7.09 22.03 -8.95
C LEU A 316 -6.31 23.06 -9.76
N THR A 317 -5.73 24.04 -9.07
CA THR A 317 -5.02 25.16 -9.67
C THR A 317 -3.56 25.16 -9.26
N VAL A 318 -2.67 25.45 -10.21
CA VAL A 318 -1.21 25.34 -10.05
C VAL A 318 -0.51 26.62 -10.47
N ASP A 319 0.61 26.93 -9.80
CA ASP A 319 1.47 28.05 -10.14
C ASP A 319 2.28 27.74 -11.40
N LEU A 320 2.22 28.59 -12.43
CA LEU A 320 2.99 28.41 -13.67
C LEU A 320 4.18 29.38 -13.78
N THR A 321 4.51 30.10 -12.71
CA THR A 321 5.62 31.08 -12.71
C THR A 321 6.95 30.42 -13.11
N ALA A 322 7.21 29.20 -12.61
CA ALA A 322 8.43 28.46 -12.93
C ALA A 322 8.38 27.73 -14.29
N VAL A 323 7.22 27.73 -14.97
CA VAL A 323 6.97 26.94 -16.20
C VAL A 323 6.43 27.86 -17.30
N PRO A 324 7.22 28.82 -17.80
CA PRO A 324 6.76 29.87 -18.70
C PRO A 324 6.18 29.33 -20.02
N ASP A 325 6.64 28.17 -20.49
CA ASP A 325 6.22 27.55 -21.75
C ASP A 325 5.02 26.59 -21.61
N ALA A 326 4.49 26.40 -20.38
CA ALA A 326 3.32 25.56 -20.18
C ALA A 326 2.10 26.10 -20.94
N HIS A 327 1.42 25.21 -21.65
CA HIS A 327 0.27 25.48 -22.51
C HIS A 327 -0.89 24.55 -22.14
N ILE A 328 -2.09 24.79 -22.69
CA ILE A 328 -3.21 23.84 -22.55
C ILE A 328 -2.77 22.50 -23.15
N GLY A 329 -2.91 21.41 -22.40
CA GLY A 329 -2.39 20.08 -22.74
C GLY A 329 -1.03 19.75 -22.12
N SER A 330 -0.32 20.72 -21.51
CA SER A 330 0.90 20.44 -20.74
C SER A 330 0.64 19.38 -19.68
N LYS A 331 1.55 18.41 -19.56
CA LYS A 331 1.41 17.28 -18.64
C LYS A 331 1.61 17.72 -17.22
N VAL A 332 0.75 17.23 -16.34
CA VAL A 332 0.80 17.49 -14.90
C VAL A 332 0.97 16.16 -14.18
N GLU A 333 2.08 15.97 -13.50
CA GLU A 333 2.31 14.84 -12.61
C GLU A 333 1.94 15.25 -11.18
N LEU A 334 0.84 14.69 -10.67
CA LEU A 334 0.33 14.95 -9.33
C LEU A 334 1.19 14.24 -8.30
N TRP A 335 1.54 12.98 -8.60
CA TRP A 335 2.60 12.22 -7.97
C TRP A 335 3.06 11.11 -8.92
N GLY A 336 4.27 10.61 -8.74
CA GLY A 336 4.87 9.59 -9.59
C GLY A 336 6.39 9.54 -9.46
N GLN A 337 7.06 9.36 -10.60
CA GLN A 337 8.51 9.20 -10.70
C GLN A 337 9.28 10.50 -10.43
N HIS A 338 8.71 11.65 -10.78
CA HIS A 338 9.32 12.97 -10.61
C HIS A 338 8.78 13.71 -9.37
N GLN A 339 7.55 13.40 -8.94
CA GLN A 339 6.95 13.93 -7.73
C GLN A 339 6.64 12.82 -6.74
N PRO A 340 7.43 12.63 -5.66
CA PRO A 340 7.14 11.61 -4.65
C PRO A 340 5.76 11.81 -4.02
N ILE A 341 4.96 10.74 -3.97
CA ILE A 341 3.64 10.74 -3.33
C ILE A 341 3.72 11.10 -1.83
N ASP A 342 4.83 10.74 -1.18
CA ASP A 342 5.07 11.01 0.24
C ASP A 342 5.14 12.52 0.53
N ALA A 343 5.67 13.31 -0.41
CA ALA A 343 5.73 14.77 -0.27
C ALA A 343 4.34 15.41 -0.37
N VAL A 344 3.49 14.90 -1.25
CA VAL A 344 2.08 15.31 -1.38
C VAL A 344 1.31 14.93 -0.11
N ALA A 345 1.50 13.70 0.36
CA ALA A 345 0.86 13.20 1.57
C ALA A 345 1.27 14.01 2.81
N THR A 346 2.56 14.32 2.96
CA THR A 346 3.07 15.16 4.05
C THR A 346 2.44 16.55 4.03
N ALA A 347 2.37 17.19 2.87
CA ALA A 347 1.72 18.49 2.72
C ALA A 347 0.22 18.43 3.06
N ALA A 348 -0.45 17.33 2.76
CA ALA A 348 -1.86 17.09 3.08
C ALA A 348 -2.10 16.57 4.52
N GLY A 349 -1.05 16.37 5.32
CA GLY A 349 -1.15 15.87 6.70
C GLY A 349 -1.54 14.40 6.80
N THR A 350 -1.14 13.59 5.82
CA THR A 350 -1.46 12.15 5.74
C THR A 350 -0.27 11.32 5.23
N LEU A 351 -0.52 10.06 4.85
CA LEU A 351 0.44 9.07 4.37
C LEU A 351 0.18 8.71 2.91
N GLY A 352 1.24 8.35 2.17
CA GLY A 352 1.12 7.94 0.76
C GLY A 352 0.12 6.80 0.54
N TYR A 353 -0.01 5.89 1.51
CA TYR A 353 -1.02 4.83 1.53
C TYR A 353 -2.45 5.33 1.30
N GLU A 354 -2.84 6.43 1.96
CA GLU A 354 -4.20 6.95 1.84
C GLU A 354 -4.42 7.47 0.42
N LEU A 355 -3.45 8.20 -0.13
CA LEU A 355 -3.55 8.81 -1.44
C LEU A 355 -3.66 7.77 -2.57
N MET A 356 -2.81 6.74 -2.56
CA MET A 356 -2.86 5.68 -3.59
C MET A 356 -4.16 4.85 -3.52
N CYS A 357 -4.67 4.60 -2.31
CA CYS A 357 -5.93 3.87 -2.13
C CYS A 357 -7.15 4.72 -2.49
N ALA A 358 -7.04 6.05 -2.43
CA ALA A 358 -8.15 6.98 -2.67
C ALA A 358 -8.44 7.22 -4.16
N VAL A 359 -7.52 6.86 -5.07
CA VAL A 359 -7.73 7.01 -6.52
C VAL A 359 -8.99 6.26 -6.94
N THR A 360 -9.98 7.00 -7.44
CA THR A 360 -11.33 6.45 -7.69
C THR A 360 -11.41 5.76 -9.04
N THR A 361 -12.50 5.00 -9.25
CA THR A 361 -12.78 4.34 -10.52
C THR A 361 -13.05 5.29 -11.69
N ARG A 362 -13.21 6.60 -11.42
CA ARG A 362 -13.29 7.63 -12.46
C ARG A 362 -11.97 7.81 -13.19
N VAL A 363 -10.85 7.51 -12.53
CA VAL A 363 -9.51 7.58 -13.12
C VAL A 363 -9.24 6.29 -13.89
N PRO A 364 -8.94 6.36 -15.21
CA PRO A 364 -8.45 5.22 -15.96
C PRO A 364 -7.10 4.75 -15.44
N PHE A 365 -6.96 3.45 -15.20
CA PHE A 365 -5.69 2.82 -14.85
C PHE A 365 -5.07 2.18 -16.09
N VAL A 366 -3.82 2.55 -16.39
CA VAL A 366 -3.10 2.14 -17.60
C VAL A 366 -1.77 1.49 -17.21
N ASP A 367 -1.41 0.40 -17.88
CA ASP A 367 -0.12 -0.26 -17.67
C ASP A 367 0.98 0.52 -18.41
N ALA A 368 2.06 0.86 -17.71
CA ALA A 368 3.16 1.67 -18.23
C ALA A 368 4.49 0.89 -18.32
#